data_AF-A0A6I1YQR1-F1
#
_entry.id   AF-A0A6I1YQR1-F1
#
_cell.length_a   1.000
_cell.length_b   1.000
_cell.length_c   1.000
_cell.angle_alpha   90.00
_cell.angle_beta   90.00
_cell.angle_gamma   90.00
#
_symmetry.space_group_name_H-M   'P 1'
#
loop_
_entity.id
_entity.type
_entity.pdbx_description
1 polymer ?
#
loop_
_entity_poly.entity_id
_entity_poly.type
_entity_poly.pdbx_seq_one_letter_code
_entity_poly.pdbx_strand_id
1 'polypeptide(L)'
;MLLTRLAQVSRDVAATAARSRKTALLAELFREAEPDDVPIVIPYLAGRLPQGRLGVGWKVLSRPVPPAGEPTLTVREVDALLGELGKVSGPGSQAQRVRLVGELMGAATEEEQRFLLGLLTGEVRQGALDAVAVEGLARATGADPAAVRRAVMLAGSLQTVAQALLGEGPGALDRFRLTVGRPVLPMLAHSASSVAEAVEKLGACAVEEKLDGIRVQVHRDGDTVRVHTRTLDDITGRLPEVTAAARELRGERFILDGEVISFDAAGRPRSFQETAGRVGSRTDVAKAAGEVPVSPVFFDVLSVDGTDLLDLPFAERHAELARLVPEPMRVRRTVASGPGDLAEAERFLAETLARGHEGVVVKALDAPYSAGRRGAAWLKVKPVHTLDLVVLAAEWGHGRRTGKLSNLHLGARTPDGGFAMLGKTFKGMTDAMLAWQTERLRELAVEDDGWVVRVRPELVVEIAYDGLQRSTRYPAGVTLRFARVVRYREDKRPEEADTVEALLAAHPEVEP
;
A
#
# COMPACT_ATOMS: atom_id res chain seq x y z
N MET A 1 -24.46 5.43 -19.75
CA MET A 1 -23.78 6.62 -20.34
C MET A 1 -22.88 6.24 -21.53
N LEU A 2 -22.72 7.11 -22.55
CA LEU A 2 -21.77 6.92 -23.66
C LEU A 2 -20.30 7.05 -23.22
N LEU A 3 -19.40 6.25 -23.83
CA LEU A 3 -17.97 6.27 -23.55
C LEU A 3 -17.33 7.60 -23.96
N THR A 4 -17.72 8.18 -25.11
CA THR A 4 -17.20 9.48 -25.57
C THR A 4 -17.35 10.59 -24.52
N ARG A 5 -18.46 10.60 -23.77
CA ARG A 5 -18.68 11.59 -22.71
C ARG A 5 -17.66 11.45 -21.59
N LEU A 6 -17.37 10.21 -21.20
CA LEU A 6 -16.34 9.89 -20.21
C LEU A 6 -14.94 10.25 -20.70
N ALA A 7 -14.62 9.97 -21.96
CA ALA A 7 -13.35 10.31 -22.59
C ALA A 7 -13.11 11.84 -22.60
N GLN A 8 -14.14 12.62 -22.95
CA GLN A 8 -14.10 14.08 -22.93
C GLN A 8 -13.85 14.61 -21.52
N VAL A 9 -14.62 14.16 -20.51
CA VAL A 9 -14.44 14.62 -19.12
C VAL A 9 -13.06 14.23 -18.60
N SER A 10 -12.58 13.03 -18.94
CA SER A 10 -11.24 12.58 -18.59
C SER A 10 -10.16 13.54 -19.16
N ARG A 11 -10.28 13.93 -20.42
CA ARG A 11 -9.38 14.91 -21.04
C ARG A 11 -9.46 16.26 -20.35
N ASP A 12 -10.67 16.78 -20.09
CA ASP A 12 -10.86 18.11 -19.50
C ASP A 12 -10.34 18.19 -18.07
N VAL A 13 -10.51 17.12 -17.29
CA VAL A 13 -9.95 16.99 -15.94
C VAL A 13 -8.42 16.94 -15.98
N ALA A 14 -7.83 16.30 -16.99
CA ALA A 14 -6.38 16.27 -17.19
C ALA A 14 -5.82 17.62 -17.65
N ALA A 15 -6.57 18.37 -18.47
CA ALA A 15 -6.15 19.65 -19.05
C ALA A 15 -6.16 20.82 -18.06
N THR A 16 -6.88 20.71 -16.94
CA THR A 16 -6.98 21.79 -15.94
C THR A 16 -6.19 21.51 -14.67
N ALA A 17 -5.50 22.51 -14.13
CA ALA A 17 -4.88 22.44 -12.81
C ALA A 17 -5.85 22.84 -11.68
N ALA A 18 -6.94 23.55 -12.00
CA ALA A 18 -7.84 24.12 -11.01
C ALA A 18 -8.74 23.06 -10.36
N ARG A 19 -8.58 22.83 -9.05
CA ARG A 19 -9.39 21.86 -8.28
C ARG A 19 -10.89 22.13 -8.40
N SER A 20 -11.31 23.39 -8.36
CA SER A 20 -12.71 23.80 -8.49
C SER A 20 -13.30 23.41 -9.86
N ARG A 21 -12.53 23.59 -10.95
CA ARG A 21 -12.93 23.19 -12.31
C ARG A 21 -13.05 21.67 -12.42
N LYS A 22 -12.07 20.91 -11.91
CA LYS A 22 -12.15 19.44 -11.88
C LYS A 22 -13.39 18.96 -11.12
N THR A 23 -13.67 19.58 -9.97
CA THR A 23 -14.85 19.27 -9.15
C THR A 23 -16.14 19.53 -9.91
N ALA A 24 -16.23 20.65 -10.65
CA ALA A 24 -17.41 20.97 -11.47
C ALA A 24 -17.62 19.94 -12.60
N LEU A 25 -16.56 19.59 -13.34
CA LEU A 25 -16.62 18.60 -14.42
C LEU A 25 -17.07 17.23 -13.92
N LEU A 26 -16.55 16.78 -12.78
CA LEU A 26 -16.95 15.50 -12.18
C LEU A 26 -18.38 15.56 -11.65
N ALA A 27 -18.81 16.69 -11.08
CA ALA A 27 -20.19 16.86 -10.63
C ALA A 27 -21.21 16.85 -11.79
N GLU A 28 -20.84 17.39 -12.95
CA GLU A 28 -21.64 17.29 -14.18
C GLU A 28 -21.73 15.85 -14.65
N LEU A 29 -20.58 15.16 -14.77
CA LEU A 29 -20.53 13.76 -15.16
C LEU A 29 -21.36 12.86 -14.25
N PHE A 30 -21.27 13.03 -12.92
CA PHE A 30 -22.04 12.21 -11.98
C PHE A 30 -23.54 12.50 -12.02
N ARG A 31 -23.97 13.71 -12.38
CA ARG A 31 -25.40 14.00 -12.61
C ARG A 31 -25.95 13.32 -13.86
N GLU A 32 -25.10 13.09 -14.86
CA GLU A 32 -25.45 12.41 -16.11
C GLU A 32 -25.37 10.88 -16.01
N ALA A 33 -24.63 10.35 -15.03
CA ALA A 33 -24.41 8.92 -14.86
C ALA A 33 -25.58 8.23 -14.15
N GLU A 34 -25.98 7.05 -14.65
CA GLU A 34 -26.85 6.16 -13.89
C GLU A 34 -26.10 5.56 -12.70
N PRO A 35 -26.78 5.18 -11.60
CA PRO A 35 -26.14 4.52 -10.46
C PRO A 35 -25.27 3.31 -10.86
N ASP A 36 -25.72 2.53 -11.86
CA ASP A 36 -25.03 1.34 -12.35
C ASP A 36 -23.87 1.63 -13.29
N ASP A 37 -23.75 2.85 -13.83
CA ASP A 37 -22.57 3.25 -14.61
C ASP A 37 -21.36 3.51 -13.68
N VAL A 38 -21.62 3.96 -12.46
CA VAL A 38 -20.62 4.53 -11.54
C VAL A 38 -19.53 3.55 -11.09
N PRO A 39 -19.85 2.26 -10.82
CA PRO A 39 -18.83 1.23 -10.58
C PRO A 39 -17.80 1.08 -11.71
N ILE A 40 -18.12 1.53 -12.93
CA ILE A 40 -17.22 1.50 -14.11
C ILE A 40 -16.57 2.87 -14.33
N VAL A 41 -17.38 3.94 -14.31
CA VAL A 41 -16.96 5.32 -14.58
C VAL A 41 -15.83 5.77 -13.66
N ILE A 42 -15.95 5.51 -12.36
CA ILE A 42 -14.97 5.96 -11.37
C ILE A 42 -13.61 5.27 -11.55
N PRO A 43 -13.52 3.93 -11.67
CA PRO A 43 -12.27 3.27 -12.05
C PRO A 43 -11.67 3.79 -13.35
N TYR A 44 -12.47 3.97 -14.39
CA TYR A 44 -11.99 4.40 -15.71
C TYR A 44 -11.37 5.80 -15.66
N LEU A 45 -11.99 6.75 -14.97
CA LEU A 45 -11.39 8.08 -14.73
C LEU A 45 -10.06 7.98 -13.98
N ALA A 46 -9.96 7.04 -13.04
CA ALA A 46 -8.76 6.78 -12.27
C ALA A 46 -7.72 5.92 -13.03
N GLY A 47 -7.97 5.59 -14.30
CA GLY A 47 -7.10 4.77 -15.13
C GLY A 47 -6.99 3.31 -14.68
N ARG A 48 -8.04 2.79 -14.06
CA ARG A 48 -8.13 1.42 -13.57
C ARG A 48 -9.24 0.68 -14.29
N LEU A 49 -8.96 -0.56 -14.67
CA LEU A 49 -9.94 -1.50 -15.17
C LEU A 49 -10.53 -2.31 -13.99
N PRO A 50 -11.86 -2.40 -13.85
CA PRO A 50 -12.50 -3.29 -12.87
C PRO A 50 -12.02 -4.75 -12.97
N GLN A 51 -11.71 -5.21 -14.19
CA GLN A 51 -11.22 -6.56 -14.51
C GLN A 51 -9.75 -6.78 -14.12
N GLY A 52 -9.01 -5.73 -13.76
CA GLY A 52 -7.57 -5.80 -13.52
C GLY A 52 -6.76 -5.97 -14.82
N ARG A 53 -5.72 -6.82 -14.77
CA ARG A 53 -4.83 -7.02 -15.93
C ARG A 53 -5.47 -7.98 -16.94
N LEU A 54 -5.77 -7.45 -18.12
CA LEU A 54 -6.40 -8.24 -19.17
C LEU A 54 -5.42 -9.15 -19.92
N GLY A 55 -4.10 -8.99 -19.80
CA GLY A 55 -3.11 -9.81 -20.54
C GLY A 55 -2.96 -9.43 -22.01
N VAL A 56 -3.30 -8.19 -22.37
CA VAL A 56 -3.12 -7.65 -23.72
C VAL A 56 -1.77 -6.92 -23.78
N GLY A 57 -0.88 -7.39 -24.64
CA GLY A 57 0.45 -6.79 -24.82
C GLY A 57 0.45 -5.66 -25.86
N TRP A 58 1.50 -4.83 -25.82
CA TRP A 58 1.69 -3.70 -26.73
C TRP A 58 1.57 -4.08 -28.22
N LYS A 59 2.04 -5.27 -28.62
CA LYS A 59 1.94 -5.78 -30.01
C LYS A 59 0.50 -5.89 -30.54
N VAL A 60 -0.47 -6.06 -29.64
CA VAL A 60 -1.90 -6.07 -30.00
C VAL A 60 -2.43 -4.64 -30.05
N LEU A 61 -2.10 -3.83 -29.06
CA LEU A 61 -2.58 -2.45 -28.90
C LEU A 61 -2.00 -1.48 -29.94
N SER A 62 -0.80 -1.72 -30.45
CA SER A 62 -0.13 -0.85 -31.41
C SER A 62 -0.61 -1.03 -32.86
N ARG A 63 -1.59 -1.91 -33.10
CA ARG A 63 -2.12 -2.15 -34.44
C ARG A 63 -3.07 -1.01 -34.82
N PRO A 64 -2.89 -0.37 -35.98
CA PRO A 64 -3.80 0.68 -36.42
C PRO A 64 -5.18 0.08 -36.73
N VAL A 65 -6.23 0.71 -36.20
CA VAL A 65 -7.63 0.35 -36.43
C VAL A 65 -8.39 1.62 -36.84
N PRO A 66 -9.06 1.66 -38.02
CA PRO A 66 -9.83 2.82 -38.42
C PRO A 66 -10.92 3.16 -37.39
N PRO A 67 -11.06 4.43 -36.97
CA PRO A 67 -12.07 4.83 -36.00
C PRO A 67 -13.48 4.84 -36.61
N ALA A 68 -14.48 4.62 -35.75
CA ALA A 68 -15.88 4.84 -36.11
C ALA A 68 -16.17 6.33 -36.33
N GLY A 69 -17.12 6.63 -37.22
CA GLY A 69 -17.51 8.01 -37.54
C GLY A 69 -18.39 8.67 -36.47
N GLU A 70 -19.10 7.88 -35.65
CA GLU A 70 -20.02 8.36 -34.62
C GLU A 70 -19.88 7.53 -33.33
N PRO A 71 -20.06 8.15 -32.15
CA PRO A 71 -19.94 7.46 -30.87
C PRO A 71 -21.20 6.64 -30.57
N THR A 72 -21.05 5.33 -30.46
CA THR A 72 -22.15 4.40 -30.11
C THR A 72 -21.87 3.61 -28.85
N LEU A 73 -20.60 3.47 -28.45
CA LEU A 73 -20.18 2.67 -27.31
C LEU A 73 -20.67 3.26 -25.99
N THR A 74 -21.31 2.45 -25.16
CA THR A 74 -21.57 2.79 -23.76
C THR A 74 -20.48 2.27 -22.84
N VAL A 75 -20.35 2.88 -21.64
CA VAL A 75 -19.39 2.42 -20.63
C VAL A 75 -19.63 0.97 -20.19
N ARG A 76 -20.90 0.55 -20.13
CA ARG A 76 -21.31 -0.82 -19.75
C ARG A 76 -20.97 -1.85 -20.84
N GLU A 77 -21.23 -1.53 -22.10
CA GLU A 77 -20.86 -2.43 -23.22
C GLU A 77 -19.35 -2.61 -23.31
N VAL A 78 -18.60 -1.53 -23.14
CA VAL A 78 -17.13 -1.57 -23.12
C VAL A 78 -16.64 -2.43 -21.95
N ASP A 79 -17.17 -2.23 -20.75
CA ASP A 79 -16.82 -3.04 -19.57
C ASP A 79 -17.12 -4.54 -19.77
N ALA A 80 -18.26 -4.86 -20.37
CA ALA A 80 -18.63 -6.24 -20.71
C ALA A 80 -17.64 -6.86 -21.73
N LEU A 81 -17.30 -6.12 -22.80
CA LEU A 81 -16.33 -6.57 -23.81
C LEU A 81 -14.93 -6.77 -23.21
N LEU A 82 -14.49 -5.89 -22.32
CA LEU A 82 -13.23 -6.05 -21.59
C LEU A 82 -13.29 -7.23 -20.62
N GLY A 83 -14.45 -7.50 -20.02
CA GLY A 83 -14.72 -8.71 -19.24
C GLY A 83 -14.51 -9.99 -20.06
N GLU A 84 -15.08 -10.05 -21.26
CA GLU A 84 -14.87 -11.18 -22.18
C GLU A 84 -13.40 -11.31 -22.61
N LEU A 85 -12.73 -10.19 -22.89
CA LEU A 85 -11.31 -10.17 -23.21
C LEU A 85 -10.44 -10.72 -22.07
N GLY A 86 -10.81 -10.46 -20.82
CA GLY A 86 -10.13 -10.97 -19.63
C GLY A 86 -10.24 -12.49 -19.46
N LYS A 87 -11.33 -13.10 -19.96
CA LYS A 87 -11.57 -14.56 -19.90
C LYS A 87 -10.77 -15.35 -20.94
N VAL A 88 -10.24 -14.69 -21.97
CA VAL A 88 -9.53 -15.37 -23.08
C VAL A 88 -8.24 -16.03 -22.59
N SER A 89 -8.15 -17.35 -22.73
CA SER A 89 -7.00 -18.16 -22.32
C SER A 89 -6.81 -19.37 -23.26
N GLY A 90 -5.68 -20.08 -23.11
CA GLY A 90 -5.40 -21.30 -23.87
C GLY A 90 -4.82 -21.11 -25.29
N PRO A 91 -4.69 -22.19 -26.07
CA PRO A 91 -4.22 -22.15 -27.46
C PRO A 91 -5.09 -21.23 -28.31
N GLY A 92 -4.48 -20.40 -29.16
CA GLY A 92 -5.19 -19.44 -30.01
C GLY A 92 -5.65 -18.15 -29.32
N SER A 93 -5.44 -18.03 -27.99
CA SER A 93 -5.80 -16.83 -27.22
C SER A 93 -5.26 -15.52 -27.80
N GLN A 94 -4.06 -15.52 -28.39
CA GLN A 94 -3.49 -14.33 -29.01
C GLN A 94 -4.29 -13.85 -30.23
N ALA A 95 -4.73 -14.77 -31.10
CA ALA A 95 -5.56 -14.43 -32.25
C ALA A 95 -6.94 -13.92 -31.80
N GLN A 96 -7.51 -14.55 -30.77
CA GLN A 96 -8.77 -14.12 -30.15
C GLN A 96 -8.66 -12.71 -29.56
N ARG A 97 -7.58 -12.41 -28.83
CA ARG A 97 -7.32 -11.07 -28.26
C ARG A 97 -7.17 -10.01 -29.33
N VAL A 98 -6.43 -10.32 -30.41
CA VAL A 98 -6.30 -9.42 -31.57
C VAL A 98 -7.66 -9.10 -32.16
N ARG A 99 -8.52 -10.10 -32.33
CA ARG A 99 -9.86 -9.90 -32.91
C ARG A 99 -10.73 -9.03 -32.00
N LEU A 100 -10.87 -9.39 -30.72
CA LEU A 100 -11.72 -8.65 -29.77
C LEU A 100 -11.25 -7.19 -29.57
N VAL A 101 -9.93 -6.97 -29.49
CA VAL A 101 -9.38 -5.61 -29.41
C VAL A 101 -9.65 -4.84 -30.71
N GLY A 102 -9.49 -5.49 -31.87
CA GLY A 102 -9.80 -4.87 -33.16
C GLY A 102 -11.28 -4.49 -33.30
N GLU A 103 -12.19 -5.37 -32.87
CA GLU A 103 -13.64 -5.12 -32.85
C GLU A 103 -13.99 -3.94 -31.93
N LEU A 104 -13.48 -3.93 -30.69
CA LEU A 104 -13.69 -2.83 -29.74
C LEU A 104 -13.14 -1.50 -30.26
N MET A 105 -11.89 -1.49 -30.74
CA MET A 105 -11.26 -0.26 -31.25
C MET A 105 -11.94 0.22 -32.55
N GLY A 106 -12.41 -0.69 -33.41
CA GLY A 106 -13.11 -0.33 -34.65
C GLY A 106 -14.50 0.25 -34.43
N ALA A 107 -15.16 -0.13 -33.33
CA ALA A 107 -16.43 0.48 -32.91
C ALA A 107 -16.25 1.83 -32.19
N ALA A 108 -15.02 2.15 -31.75
CA ALA A 108 -14.70 3.38 -31.05
C ALA A 108 -14.36 4.52 -32.01
N THR A 109 -14.83 5.73 -31.71
CA THR A 109 -14.36 6.96 -32.36
C THR A 109 -12.88 7.22 -32.04
N GLU A 110 -12.23 8.14 -32.76
CA GLU A 110 -10.81 8.47 -32.54
C GLU A 110 -10.52 8.93 -31.09
N GLU A 111 -11.45 9.67 -30.48
CA GLU A 111 -11.32 10.09 -29.09
C GLU A 111 -11.45 8.91 -28.11
N GLU A 112 -12.42 8.03 -28.35
CA GLU A 112 -12.62 6.82 -27.54
C GLU A 112 -11.44 5.86 -27.67
N GLN A 113 -10.89 5.65 -28.88
CA GLN A 113 -9.70 4.84 -29.09
C GLN A 113 -8.51 5.34 -28.26
N ARG A 114 -8.26 6.66 -28.25
CA ARG A 114 -7.18 7.26 -27.44
C ARG A 114 -7.41 7.02 -25.95
N PHE A 115 -8.64 7.19 -25.48
CA PHE A 115 -8.99 6.94 -24.09
C PHE A 115 -8.84 5.46 -23.71
N LEU A 116 -9.35 4.54 -24.53
CA LEU A 116 -9.24 3.10 -24.33
C LEU A 116 -7.80 2.62 -24.35
N LEU A 117 -6.98 3.12 -25.28
CA LEU A 117 -5.55 2.82 -25.32
C LEU A 117 -4.88 3.23 -24.02
N GLY A 118 -5.10 4.46 -23.56
CA GLY A 118 -4.56 4.96 -22.30
C GLY A 118 -5.04 4.16 -21.08
N LEU A 119 -6.28 3.67 -21.09
CA LEU A 119 -6.84 2.85 -20.03
C LEU A 119 -6.21 1.44 -20.01
N LEU A 120 -6.05 0.81 -21.18
CA LEU A 120 -5.44 -0.51 -21.35
C LEU A 120 -3.93 -0.51 -21.07
N THR A 121 -3.23 0.60 -21.33
CA THR A 121 -1.81 0.77 -21.02
C THR A 121 -1.55 1.28 -19.59
N GLY A 122 -2.58 1.77 -18.89
CA GLY A 122 -2.46 2.37 -17.55
C GLY A 122 -1.81 3.77 -17.55
N GLU A 123 -1.94 4.49 -18.66
CA GLU A 123 -1.44 5.85 -18.89
C GLU A 123 -2.45 6.93 -18.49
N VAL A 124 -3.72 6.59 -18.34
CA VAL A 124 -4.71 7.50 -17.73
C VAL A 124 -4.32 7.73 -16.27
N ARG A 125 -3.70 8.89 -15.98
CA ARG A 125 -3.23 9.26 -14.64
C ARG A 125 -3.65 10.66 -14.27
N GLN A 126 -4.82 10.77 -13.64
CA GLN A 126 -5.30 12.01 -13.06
C GLN A 126 -4.96 12.01 -11.57
N GLY A 127 -3.86 12.67 -11.21
CA GLY A 127 -3.39 12.75 -9.82
C GLY A 127 -4.48 13.31 -8.89
N ALA A 128 -4.61 12.70 -7.69
CA ALA A 128 -5.56 13.07 -6.64
C ALA A 128 -7.05 13.02 -7.03
N LEU A 129 -7.41 12.27 -8.08
CA LEU A 129 -8.78 12.19 -8.59
C LEU A 129 -9.79 11.73 -7.52
N ASP A 130 -9.47 10.73 -6.71
CA ASP A 130 -10.43 10.20 -5.73
C ASP A 130 -10.93 11.27 -4.75
N ALA A 131 -10.05 12.17 -4.30
CA ALA A 131 -10.43 13.26 -3.41
C ALA A 131 -11.32 14.29 -4.10
N VAL A 132 -11.05 14.59 -5.38
CA VAL A 132 -11.87 15.53 -6.17
C VAL A 132 -13.20 14.88 -6.58
N ALA A 133 -13.20 13.58 -6.85
CA ALA A 133 -14.38 12.80 -7.18
C ALA A 133 -15.36 12.75 -6.00
N VAL A 134 -14.87 12.66 -4.75
CA VAL A 134 -15.73 12.81 -3.57
C VAL A 134 -16.42 14.17 -3.54
N GLU A 135 -15.67 15.27 -3.77
CA GLU A 135 -16.27 16.62 -3.82
C GLU A 135 -17.28 16.74 -4.98
N GLY A 136 -16.95 16.17 -6.14
CA GLY A 136 -17.81 16.18 -7.32
C GLY A 136 -19.11 15.41 -7.07
N LEU A 137 -19.03 14.26 -6.41
CA LEU A 137 -20.17 13.43 -6.04
C LEU A 137 -21.07 14.14 -5.02
N ALA A 138 -20.48 14.74 -3.99
CA ALA A 138 -21.21 15.54 -3.01
C ALA A 138 -21.97 16.69 -3.70
N ARG A 139 -21.29 17.43 -4.59
CA ARG A 139 -21.91 18.50 -5.38
C ARG A 139 -23.00 18.00 -6.32
N ALA A 140 -22.83 16.83 -6.94
CA ALA A 140 -23.83 16.24 -7.85
C ALA A 140 -25.13 15.86 -7.13
N THR A 141 -25.04 15.47 -5.87
CA THR A 141 -26.15 14.89 -5.08
C THR A 141 -26.70 15.85 -4.03
N GLY A 142 -26.04 17.00 -3.82
CA GLY A 142 -26.39 17.95 -2.75
C GLY A 142 -26.03 17.46 -1.35
N ALA A 143 -25.25 16.39 -1.22
CA ALA A 143 -24.82 15.85 0.06
C ALA A 143 -23.68 16.69 0.67
N ASP A 144 -23.54 16.64 1.99
CA ASP A 144 -22.39 17.22 2.69
C ASP A 144 -21.09 16.46 2.29
N PRO A 145 -20.06 17.15 1.75
CA PRO A 145 -18.78 16.53 1.42
C PRO A 145 -18.12 15.80 2.59
N ALA A 146 -18.29 16.26 3.84
CA ALA A 146 -17.74 15.58 4.99
C ALA A 146 -18.42 14.21 5.22
N ALA A 147 -19.75 14.17 5.13
CA ALA A 147 -20.51 12.93 5.21
C ALA A 147 -20.16 11.95 4.08
N VAL A 148 -19.98 12.42 2.84
CA VAL A 148 -19.53 11.57 1.72
C VAL A 148 -18.12 11.04 1.97
N ARG A 149 -17.17 11.89 2.40
CA ARG A 149 -15.82 11.44 2.76
C ARG A 149 -15.83 10.35 3.83
N ARG A 150 -16.65 10.53 4.87
CA ARG A 150 -16.82 9.57 5.96
C ARG A 150 -17.45 8.26 5.47
N ALA A 151 -18.47 8.32 4.64
CA ALA A 151 -19.07 7.13 4.04
C ALA A 151 -18.07 6.35 3.18
N VAL A 152 -17.28 7.03 2.34
CA VAL A 152 -16.25 6.39 1.50
C VAL A 152 -15.15 5.76 2.35
N MET A 153 -14.76 6.43 3.43
CA MET A 153 -13.81 5.92 4.41
C MET A 153 -14.28 4.59 5.03
N LEU A 154 -15.55 4.53 5.46
CA LEU A 154 -16.14 3.35 6.10
C LEU A 154 -16.48 2.23 5.11
N ALA A 155 -16.91 2.57 3.90
CA ALA A 155 -17.18 1.61 2.83
C ALA A 155 -15.88 1.04 2.21
N GLY A 156 -14.77 1.77 2.31
CA GLY A 156 -13.52 1.46 1.61
C GLY A 156 -13.61 1.59 0.09
N SER A 157 -14.71 2.14 -0.44
CA SER A 157 -15.03 2.16 -1.86
C SER A 157 -15.83 3.42 -2.20
N LEU A 158 -15.27 4.26 -3.08
CA LEU A 158 -15.97 5.43 -3.60
C LEU A 158 -17.16 5.00 -4.47
N GLN A 159 -16.99 3.92 -5.24
CA GLN A 159 -17.97 3.37 -6.16
C GLN A 159 -19.25 2.95 -5.44
N THR A 160 -19.10 2.23 -4.32
CA THR A 160 -20.22 1.73 -3.52
C THR A 160 -21.03 2.89 -2.94
N VAL A 161 -20.35 3.92 -2.42
CA VAL A 161 -21.02 5.11 -1.90
C VAL A 161 -21.68 5.90 -3.02
N ALA A 162 -20.99 6.07 -4.15
CA ALA A 162 -21.50 6.83 -5.27
C ALA A 162 -22.74 6.20 -5.93
N GLN A 163 -22.77 4.87 -6.10
CA GLN A 163 -23.95 4.15 -6.57
C GLN A 163 -25.14 4.36 -5.63
N ALA A 164 -24.94 4.18 -4.32
CA ALA A 164 -26.01 4.38 -3.34
C ALA A 164 -26.49 5.84 -3.29
N LEU A 165 -25.57 6.81 -3.34
CA LEU A 165 -25.89 8.22 -3.24
C LEU A 165 -26.60 8.77 -4.47
N LEU A 166 -26.22 8.29 -5.67
CA LEU A 166 -26.88 8.67 -6.92
C LEU A 166 -28.24 7.98 -7.09
N GLY A 167 -28.38 6.74 -6.59
CA GLY A 167 -29.65 6.00 -6.68
C GLY A 167 -30.70 6.41 -5.64
N GLU A 168 -30.28 6.77 -4.43
CA GLU A 168 -31.19 6.95 -3.29
C GLU A 168 -31.06 8.34 -2.62
N GLY A 169 -30.16 9.19 -3.10
CA GLY A 169 -29.93 10.54 -2.57
C GLY A 169 -29.20 10.57 -1.23
N PRO A 170 -29.04 11.75 -0.60
CA PRO A 170 -28.22 11.97 0.60
C PRO A 170 -28.54 11.05 1.79
N GLY A 171 -29.80 10.62 1.94
CA GLY A 171 -30.21 9.66 2.97
C GLY A 171 -29.53 8.28 2.85
N ALA A 172 -28.93 7.96 1.71
CA ALA A 172 -28.13 6.75 1.54
C ALA A 172 -26.90 6.69 2.47
N LEU A 173 -26.34 7.85 2.83
CA LEU A 173 -25.09 7.95 3.60
C LEU A 173 -25.21 7.33 4.99
N ASP A 174 -26.42 7.33 5.54
CA ASP A 174 -26.81 6.70 6.79
C ASP A 174 -26.56 5.20 6.84
N ARG A 175 -26.30 4.52 5.73
CA ARG A 175 -25.96 3.08 5.74
C ARG A 175 -24.47 2.84 5.95
N PHE A 176 -23.63 3.84 5.71
CA PHE A 176 -22.18 3.76 5.85
C PHE A 176 -21.76 4.22 7.25
N ARG A 177 -22.02 3.35 8.23
CA ARG A 177 -21.65 3.55 9.64
C ARG A 177 -20.65 2.49 10.07
N LEU A 178 -19.78 2.84 11.01
CA LEU A 178 -18.96 1.87 11.70
C LEU A 178 -19.88 0.87 12.42
N THR A 179 -19.72 -0.42 12.12
CA THR A 179 -20.57 -1.50 12.66
C THR A 179 -19.67 -2.58 13.21
N VAL A 180 -19.88 -2.97 14.47
CA VAL A 180 -19.14 -4.07 15.09
C VAL A 180 -19.33 -5.36 14.27
N GLY A 181 -18.23 -6.08 14.03
CA GLY A 181 -18.20 -7.27 13.16
C GLY A 181 -18.05 -6.98 11.67
N ARG A 182 -18.05 -5.72 11.22
CA ARG A 182 -17.71 -5.32 9.85
C ARG A 182 -16.39 -4.55 9.88
N PRO A 183 -15.29 -5.12 9.36
CA PRO A 183 -13.98 -4.47 9.45
C PRO A 183 -13.90 -3.26 8.53
N VAL A 184 -13.17 -2.25 8.96
CA VAL A 184 -12.84 -1.05 8.15
C VAL A 184 -11.36 -1.02 7.83
N LEU A 185 -11.00 -0.40 6.71
CA LEU A 185 -9.60 -0.28 6.31
C LEU A 185 -8.78 0.45 7.40
N PRO A 186 -7.58 -0.03 7.76
CA PRO A 186 -6.79 0.60 8.79
C PRO A 186 -6.25 1.98 8.36
N MET A 187 -6.14 2.90 9.31
CA MET A 187 -5.38 4.15 9.12
C MET A 187 -3.89 3.85 8.94
N LEU A 188 -3.25 4.50 7.97
CA LEU A 188 -1.85 4.25 7.61
C LEU A 188 -0.95 5.42 8.00
N ALA A 189 0.33 5.11 8.30
CA ALA A 189 1.35 6.11 8.60
C ALA A 189 2.20 6.50 7.38
N HIS A 190 2.58 7.78 7.30
CA HIS A 190 3.71 8.23 6.46
C HIS A 190 5.05 7.92 7.14
N SER A 191 6.14 7.96 6.38
CA SER A 191 7.49 7.89 6.97
C SER A 191 7.96 9.28 7.34
N ALA A 192 8.66 9.39 8.47
CA ALA A 192 9.55 10.50 8.80
C ALA A 192 10.99 9.96 8.92
N SER A 193 11.97 10.82 8.67
CA SER A 193 13.39 10.47 8.73
C SER A 193 13.92 10.38 10.17
N SER A 194 13.34 11.14 11.10
CA SER A 194 13.73 11.17 12.50
C SER A 194 12.56 11.48 13.42
N VAL A 195 12.73 11.23 14.72
CA VAL A 195 11.78 11.64 15.76
C VAL A 195 11.68 13.16 15.81
N ALA A 196 12.80 13.88 15.67
CA ALA A 196 12.84 15.33 15.61
C ALA A 196 11.93 15.89 14.50
N GLU A 197 12.06 15.38 13.27
CA GLU A 197 11.21 15.79 12.15
C GLU A 197 9.73 15.48 12.42
N ALA A 198 9.44 14.32 13.02
CA ALA A 198 8.07 13.93 13.32
C ALA A 198 7.43 14.82 14.39
N VAL A 199 8.15 15.10 15.48
CA VAL A 199 7.69 15.99 16.58
C VAL A 199 7.53 17.42 16.08
N GLU A 200 8.46 17.92 15.26
CA GLU A 200 8.36 19.27 14.66
C GLU A 200 7.11 19.41 13.78
N LYS A 201 6.80 18.39 12.97
CA LYS A 201 5.63 18.41 12.08
C LYS A 201 4.30 18.29 12.80
N LEU A 202 4.25 17.52 13.89
CA LEU A 202 3.00 17.17 14.57
C LEU A 202 2.73 18.03 15.82
N GLY A 203 3.75 18.68 16.39
CA GLY A 203 3.64 19.36 17.67
C GLY A 203 3.35 18.37 18.79
N ALA A 204 2.23 18.55 19.50
CA ALA A 204 1.82 17.67 20.58
C ALA A 204 1.46 16.27 20.03
N CYS A 205 2.23 15.26 20.43
CA CYS A 205 2.13 13.92 19.87
C CYS A 205 2.39 12.81 20.90
N ALA A 206 1.86 11.63 20.61
CA ALA A 206 2.25 10.39 21.26
C ALA A 206 3.36 9.73 20.45
N VAL A 207 4.37 9.19 21.12
CA VAL A 207 5.42 8.37 20.52
C VAL A 207 5.21 6.94 21.00
N GLU A 208 4.72 6.08 20.13
CA GLU A 208 4.38 4.69 20.45
C GLU A 208 5.38 3.72 19.85
N GLU A 209 5.57 2.56 20.48
CA GLU A 209 6.41 1.50 19.91
C GLU A 209 5.89 1.06 18.55
N LYS A 210 6.79 0.98 17.57
CA LYS A 210 6.48 0.37 16.29
C LYS A 210 6.77 -1.12 16.35
N LEU A 211 5.72 -1.88 16.60
CA LEU A 211 5.76 -3.33 16.68
C LEU A 211 6.06 -3.97 15.31
N ASP A 212 6.77 -5.12 15.34
CA ASP A 212 7.03 -5.97 14.16
C ASP A 212 6.10 -7.20 14.20
N GLY A 213 4.85 -7.03 13.80
CA GLY A 213 3.85 -8.08 13.92
C GLY A 213 2.87 -8.12 12.75
N ILE A 214 1.69 -8.68 13.02
CA ILE A 214 0.57 -8.67 12.09
C ILE A 214 -0.53 -7.76 12.64
N ARG A 215 -0.74 -6.63 11.97
CA ARG A 215 -1.85 -5.73 12.29
C ARG A 215 -3.19 -6.43 12.17
N VAL A 216 -3.98 -6.31 13.23
CA VAL A 216 -5.34 -6.85 13.32
C VAL A 216 -6.33 -5.80 13.80
N GLN A 217 -7.57 -5.95 13.34
CA GLN A 217 -8.74 -5.30 13.91
C GLN A 217 -9.57 -6.34 14.65
N VAL A 218 -9.78 -6.14 15.95
CA VAL A 218 -10.53 -7.06 16.82
C VAL A 218 -11.89 -6.45 17.11
N HIS A 219 -12.95 -7.14 16.70
CA HIS A 219 -14.33 -6.75 16.98
C HIS A 219 -14.89 -7.71 18.02
N ARG A 220 -15.53 -7.18 19.05
CA ARG A 220 -16.30 -7.97 20.01
C ARG A 220 -17.74 -7.47 20.05
N ASP A 221 -18.69 -8.39 19.99
CA ASP A 221 -20.12 -8.16 20.20
C ASP A 221 -20.69 -9.29 21.07
N GLY A 222 -20.87 -9.03 22.36
CA GLY A 222 -21.14 -10.05 23.38
C GLY A 222 -20.02 -11.09 23.43
N ASP A 223 -20.39 -12.35 23.21
CA ASP A 223 -19.47 -13.49 23.15
C ASP A 223 -18.82 -13.70 21.77
N THR A 224 -19.31 -12.98 20.75
CA THR A 224 -18.80 -13.09 19.39
C THR A 224 -17.57 -12.19 19.24
N VAL A 225 -16.43 -12.80 18.94
CA VAL A 225 -15.20 -12.08 18.59
C VAL A 225 -14.85 -12.38 17.14
N ARG A 226 -14.44 -11.35 16.40
CA ARG A 226 -13.87 -11.47 15.06
C ARG A 226 -12.52 -10.77 15.00
N VAL A 227 -11.57 -11.38 14.30
CA VAL A 227 -10.23 -10.84 14.10
C VAL A 227 -9.97 -10.72 12.61
N HIS A 228 -9.72 -9.50 12.15
CA HIS A 228 -9.48 -9.20 10.75
C HIS A 228 -8.06 -8.69 10.53
N THR A 229 -7.41 -9.12 9.46
CA THR A 229 -6.07 -8.61 9.09
C THR A 229 -6.15 -7.19 8.54
N ARG A 230 -4.98 -6.59 8.29
CA ARG A 230 -4.84 -5.36 7.50
C ARG A 230 -5.58 -5.36 6.15
N THR A 231 -5.69 -6.53 5.51
CA THR A 231 -6.40 -6.72 4.23
C THR A 231 -7.86 -7.11 4.41
N LEU A 232 -8.37 -7.03 5.64
CA LEU A 232 -9.74 -7.34 6.06
C LEU A 232 -10.09 -8.83 6.01
N ASP A 233 -9.10 -9.71 5.85
CA ASP A 233 -9.31 -11.15 5.88
C ASP A 233 -9.70 -11.60 7.29
N ASP A 234 -10.77 -12.37 7.41
CA ASP A 234 -11.16 -13.00 8.68
C ASP A 234 -10.18 -14.13 9.03
N ILE A 235 -9.48 -13.95 10.15
CA ILE A 235 -8.51 -14.91 10.71
C ILE A 235 -8.91 -15.37 12.11
N THR A 236 -10.17 -15.17 12.50
CA THR A 236 -10.69 -15.45 13.85
C THR A 236 -10.35 -16.87 14.31
N GLY A 237 -10.63 -17.88 13.48
CA GLY A 237 -10.38 -19.29 13.82
C GLY A 237 -8.89 -19.68 13.92
N ARG A 238 -7.96 -18.79 13.54
CA ARG A 238 -6.52 -19.06 13.58
C ARG A 238 -5.86 -18.60 14.88
N LEU A 239 -6.53 -17.73 15.63
CA LEU A 239 -5.97 -17.03 16.80
C LEU A 239 -6.88 -17.17 18.03
N PRO A 240 -7.14 -18.40 18.52
CA PRO A 240 -8.00 -18.63 19.69
C PRO A 240 -7.55 -17.83 20.91
N GLU A 241 -6.25 -17.68 21.14
CA GLU A 241 -5.66 -16.89 22.23
C GLU A 241 -6.04 -15.40 22.15
N VAL A 242 -6.11 -14.83 20.94
CA VAL A 242 -6.56 -13.44 20.74
C VAL A 242 -8.04 -13.31 21.02
N THR A 243 -8.86 -14.30 20.60
CA THR A 243 -10.30 -14.27 20.89
C THR A 243 -10.61 -14.46 22.36
N ALA A 244 -9.84 -15.28 23.08
CA ALA A 244 -9.97 -15.46 24.52
C ALA A 244 -9.62 -14.16 25.26
N ALA A 245 -8.46 -13.57 24.94
CA ALA A 245 -8.03 -12.31 25.53
C ALA A 245 -9.05 -11.18 25.29
N ALA A 246 -9.63 -11.09 24.09
CA ALA A 246 -10.67 -10.11 23.78
C ALA A 246 -11.95 -10.28 24.62
N ARG A 247 -12.32 -11.52 24.98
CA ARG A 247 -13.49 -11.82 25.84
C ARG A 247 -13.26 -11.46 27.31
N GLU A 248 -12.01 -11.42 27.75
CA GLU A 248 -11.63 -11.04 29.11
C GLU A 248 -11.51 -9.53 29.31
N LEU A 249 -11.47 -8.75 28.22
CA LEU A 249 -11.49 -7.30 28.29
C LEU A 249 -12.78 -6.78 28.92
N ARG A 250 -12.67 -5.59 29.51
CA ARG A 250 -13.84 -4.84 29.99
C ARG A 250 -14.74 -4.52 28.79
N GLY A 251 -16.06 -4.44 29.01
CA GLY A 251 -17.02 -4.17 27.95
C GLY A 251 -17.30 -5.35 27.03
N GLU A 252 -18.45 -5.31 26.36
CA GLU A 252 -18.94 -6.43 25.53
C GLU A 252 -19.12 -6.04 24.06
N ARG A 253 -18.99 -4.75 23.73
CA ARG A 253 -19.16 -4.26 22.36
C ARG A 253 -18.10 -3.24 22.01
N PHE A 254 -17.12 -3.60 21.19
CA PHE A 254 -16.04 -2.68 20.78
C PHE A 254 -15.33 -3.09 19.48
N ILE A 255 -14.54 -2.15 18.96
CA ILE A 255 -13.60 -2.37 17.85
C ILE A 255 -12.23 -1.83 18.24
N LEU A 256 -11.23 -2.71 18.30
CA LEU A 256 -9.85 -2.40 18.63
C LEU A 256 -8.95 -2.52 17.40
N ASP A 257 -7.96 -1.65 17.29
CA ASP A 257 -6.88 -1.72 16.30
C ASP A 257 -5.56 -2.00 17.03
N GLY A 258 -4.83 -3.00 16.56
CA GLY A 258 -3.66 -3.50 17.27
C GLY A 258 -2.74 -4.32 16.38
N GLU A 259 -1.67 -4.81 16.98
CA GLU A 259 -0.73 -5.74 16.37
C GLU A 259 -0.76 -7.05 17.13
N VAL A 260 -0.66 -8.17 16.41
CA VAL A 260 -0.39 -9.48 16.99
C VAL A 260 1.10 -9.75 16.85
N ILE A 261 1.77 -10.01 17.97
CA ILE A 261 3.21 -10.29 18.03
C ILE A 261 3.47 -11.56 18.84
N SER A 262 4.58 -12.24 18.58
CA SER A 262 5.04 -13.35 19.41
C SER A 262 6.34 -12.97 20.12
N PHE A 263 6.55 -13.54 21.30
CA PHE A 263 7.74 -13.29 22.12
C PHE A 263 8.55 -14.58 22.29
N ASP A 264 9.86 -14.44 22.49
CA ASP A 264 10.74 -15.52 22.90
C ASP A 264 10.71 -15.73 24.43
N ALA A 265 11.47 -16.70 24.93
CA ALA A 265 11.54 -17.00 26.36
C ALA A 265 12.16 -15.86 27.20
N ALA A 266 12.90 -14.94 26.59
CA ALA A 266 13.46 -13.75 27.23
C ALA A 266 12.51 -12.54 27.18
N GLY A 267 11.33 -12.68 26.58
CA GLY A 267 10.36 -11.60 26.42
C GLY A 267 10.70 -10.63 25.29
N ARG A 268 11.62 -10.98 24.37
CA ARG A 268 11.91 -10.20 23.17
C ARG A 268 10.96 -10.61 22.04
N PRO A 269 10.56 -9.68 21.14
CA PRO A 269 9.74 -10.03 19.99
C PRO A 269 10.50 -11.02 19.10
N ARG A 270 9.82 -12.08 18.67
CA ARG A 270 10.31 -12.98 17.62
C ARG A 270 10.27 -12.29 16.26
N SER A 271 10.91 -12.89 15.26
CA SER A 271 10.91 -12.33 13.92
C SER A 271 9.50 -12.20 13.33
N PHE A 272 9.31 -11.21 12.44
CA PHE A 272 8.09 -11.10 11.64
C PHE A 272 7.72 -12.42 10.94
N GLN A 273 8.71 -13.19 10.48
CA GLN A 273 8.48 -14.43 9.73
C GLN A 273 7.87 -15.52 10.60
N GLU A 274 8.36 -15.69 11.83
CA GLU A 274 7.78 -16.63 12.78
C GLU A 274 6.34 -16.23 13.13
N THR A 275 6.12 -14.95 13.45
CA THR A 275 4.77 -14.42 13.75
C THR A 275 3.83 -14.58 12.55
N ALA A 276 4.29 -14.25 11.33
CA ALA A 276 3.51 -14.38 10.11
C ALA A 276 3.20 -15.85 9.79
N GLY A 277 4.17 -16.76 9.99
CA GLY A 277 3.97 -18.20 9.84
C GLY A 277 2.90 -18.72 10.79
N ARG A 278 2.95 -18.28 12.05
CA ARG A 278 1.95 -18.61 13.08
C ARG A 278 0.55 -18.09 12.73
N VAL A 279 0.42 -16.82 12.33
CA VAL A 279 -0.87 -16.21 11.96
C VAL A 279 -1.41 -16.79 10.64
N GLY A 280 -0.53 -17.19 9.73
CA GLY A 280 -0.86 -17.81 8.46
C GLY A 280 -1.28 -19.28 8.55
N SER A 281 -0.91 -19.97 9.63
CA SER A 281 -1.20 -21.39 9.83
C SER A 281 -2.70 -21.66 9.90
N ARG A 282 -3.12 -22.74 9.23
CA ARG A 282 -4.51 -23.23 9.19
C ARG A 282 -4.65 -24.66 9.72
N THR A 283 -3.53 -25.35 9.90
CA THR A 283 -3.46 -26.77 10.31
C THR A 283 -3.03 -26.85 11.77
N ASP A 284 -3.73 -27.67 12.56
CA ASP A 284 -3.44 -27.90 13.98
C ASP A 284 -3.17 -26.60 14.76
N VAL A 285 -4.15 -25.69 14.72
CA VAL A 285 -4.06 -24.35 15.32
C VAL A 285 -3.73 -24.41 16.82
N ALA A 286 -4.24 -25.42 17.53
CA ALA A 286 -3.96 -25.61 18.95
C ALA A 286 -2.48 -25.91 19.21
N LYS A 287 -1.88 -26.81 18.42
CA LYS A 287 -0.45 -27.08 18.50
C LYS A 287 0.38 -25.84 18.12
N ALA A 288 0.01 -25.16 17.03
CA ALA A 288 0.70 -23.95 16.60
C ALA A 288 0.66 -22.83 17.67
N ALA A 289 -0.46 -22.69 18.38
CA ALA A 289 -0.60 -21.75 19.50
C ALA A 289 0.28 -22.12 20.70
N GLY A 290 0.49 -23.42 20.96
CA GLY A 290 1.40 -23.89 22.00
C GLY A 290 2.88 -23.69 21.66
N GLU A 291 3.25 -23.88 20.38
CA GLU A 291 4.64 -23.73 19.93
C GLU A 291 5.06 -22.27 19.78
N VAL A 292 4.20 -21.43 19.21
CA VAL A 292 4.44 -20.00 18.99
C VAL A 292 3.21 -19.22 19.46
N PRO A 293 3.11 -18.93 20.77
CA PRO A 293 2.01 -18.14 21.30
C PRO A 293 2.10 -16.70 20.80
N VAL A 294 0.95 -16.11 20.51
CA VAL A 294 0.86 -14.70 20.09
C VAL A 294 0.04 -13.88 21.07
N SER A 295 0.42 -12.62 21.22
CA SER A 295 -0.24 -11.65 22.10
C SER A 295 -0.77 -10.48 21.27
N PRO A 296 -2.03 -10.07 21.46
CA PRO A 296 -2.52 -8.82 20.89
C PRO A 296 -2.02 -7.62 21.71
N VAL A 297 -1.52 -6.61 21.02
CA VAL A 297 -1.08 -5.33 21.60
C VAL A 297 -1.80 -4.21 20.86
N PHE A 298 -2.72 -3.55 21.54
CA PHE A 298 -3.64 -2.58 20.97
C PHE A 298 -3.10 -1.15 21.07
N PHE A 299 -3.34 -0.36 20.02
CA PHE A 299 -2.85 1.02 19.91
C PHE A 299 -3.93 2.04 19.54
N ASP A 300 -5.16 1.60 19.26
CA ASP A 300 -6.31 2.47 19.05
C ASP A 300 -7.63 1.73 19.34
N VAL A 301 -8.70 2.50 19.54
CA VAL A 301 -10.06 2.01 19.69
C VAL A 301 -10.99 2.83 18.80
N LEU A 302 -11.76 2.14 17.97
CA LEU A 302 -12.59 2.78 16.94
C LEU A 302 -14.05 2.91 17.39
N SER A 303 -14.51 2.02 18.26
CA SER A 303 -15.86 2.05 18.81
C SER A 303 -15.91 1.36 20.16
N VAL A 304 -16.74 1.87 21.06
CA VAL A 304 -17.07 1.29 22.37
C VAL A 304 -18.55 1.47 22.65
N ASP A 305 -19.22 0.40 23.07
CA ASP A 305 -20.62 0.36 23.51
C ASP A 305 -21.60 1.02 22.51
N GLY A 306 -21.31 0.85 21.21
CA GLY A 306 -22.13 1.40 20.12
C GLY A 306 -21.81 2.85 19.73
N THR A 307 -20.90 3.52 20.45
CA THR A 307 -20.41 4.86 20.10
C THR A 307 -19.25 4.76 19.12
N ASP A 308 -19.31 5.55 18.04
CA ASP A 308 -18.20 5.72 17.10
C ASP A 308 -17.20 6.74 17.66
N LEU A 309 -15.93 6.37 17.73
CA LEU A 309 -14.86 7.21 18.27
C LEU A 309 -13.96 7.79 17.17
N LEU A 310 -14.21 7.48 15.90
CA LEU A 310 -13.31 7.85 14.78
C LEU A 310 -13.08 9.36 14.68
N ASP A 311 -14.08 10.17 15.00
CA ASP A 311 -14.01 11.64 14.91
C ASP A 311 -13.36 12.29 16.14
N LEU A 312 -13.14 11.54 17.23
CA LEU A 312 -12.49 12.06 18.44
C LEU A 312 -10.98 12.23 18.25
N PRO A 313 -10.35 13.21 18.92
CA PRO A 313 -8.90 13.30 19.08
C PRO A 313 -8.26 11.98 19.52
N PHE A 314 -7.06 11.69 19.01
CA PHE A 314 -6.32 10.49 19.39
C PHE A 314 -6.10 10.37 20.90
N ALA A 315 -5.88 11.48 21.60
CA ALA A 315 -5.76 11.49 23.05
C ALA A 315 -7.01 10.95 23.76
N GLU A 316 -8.20 11.34 23.30
CA GLU A 316 -9.49 10.88 23.86
C GLU A 316 -9.75 9.41 23.51
N ARG A 317 -9.47 8.99 22.26
CA ARG A 317 -9.56 7.57 21.89
C ARG A 317 -8.61 6.73 22.74
N HIS A 318 -7.39 7.18 22.97
CA HIS A 318 -6.45 6.45 23.81
C HIS A 318 -6.90 6.36 25.28
N ALA A 319 -7.60 7.38 25.82
CA ALA A 319 -8.18 7.30 27.15
C ALA A 319 -9.27 6.22 27.22
N GLU A 320 -10.13 6.09 26.21
CA GLU A 320 -11.09 4.99 26.11
C GLU A 320 -10.41 3.62 25.97
N LEU A 321 -9.33 3.55 25.16
CA LEU A 321 -8.52 2.34 25.06
C LEU A 321 -7.95 1.93 26.43
N ALA A 322 -7.44 2.90 27.21
CA ALA A 322 -6.88 2.66 28.54
C ALA A 322 -7.93 2.20 29.56
N ARG A 323 -9.17 2.67 29.44
CA ARG A 323 -10.29 2.24 30.28
C ARG A 323 -10.65 0.77 30.00
N LEU A 324 -10.62 0.39 28.73
CA LEU A 324 -11.05 -0.91 28.19
C LEU A 324 -9.97 -2.00 28.33
N VAL A 325 -8.72 -1.66 28.00
CA VAL A 325 -7.62 -2.60 27.78
C VAL A 325 -6.54 -2.43 28.87
N PRO A 326 -6.14 -3.52 29.56
CA PRO A 326 -5.10 -3.45 30.57
C PRO A 326 -3.74 -3.09 29.95
N GLU A 327 -2.88 -2.43 30.73
CA GLU A 327 -1.59 -1.91 30.26
C GLU A 327 -0.70 -2.91 29.50
N PRO A 328 -0.54 -4.18 29.92
CA PRO A 328 0.30 -5.14 29.19
C PRO A 328 -0.18 -5.46 27.77
N MET A 329 -1.45 -5.18 27.45
CA MET A 329 -2.05 -5.39 26.14
C MET A 329 -2.17 -4.09 25.33
N ARG A 330 -1.60 -2.99 25.81
CA ARG A 330 -1.53 -1.71 25.11
C ARG A 330 -0.11 -1.48 24.59
N VAL A 331 0.00 -0.80 23.45
CA VAL A 331 1.31 -0.37 22.95
C VAL A 331 1.94 0.59 23.98
N ARG A 332 3.22 0.40 24.28
CA ARG A 332 3.93 1.33 25.14
C ARG A 332 4.11 2.66 24.42
N ARG A 333 4.10 3.75 25.18
CA ARG A 333 4.20 5.10 24.64
C ARG A 333 4.81 6.08 25.62
N THR A 334 5.33 7.18 25.09
CA THR A 334 5.50 8.46 25.79
C THR A 334 4.70 9.56 25.06
N VAL A 335 4.58 10.74 25.68
CA VAL A 335 3.93 11.92 25.10
C VAL A 335 4.94 13.07 25.05
N ALA A 336 5.03 13.71 23.88
CA ALA A 336 5.80 14.92 23.68
C ALA A 336 4.83 16.08 23.41
N SER A 337 4.99 17.18 24.15
CA SER A 337 4.23 18.42 23.97
C SER A 337 4.76 19.28 22.81
N GLY A 338 5.98 18.97 22.35
CA GLY A 338 6.64 19.64 21.23
C GLY A 338 8.16 19.42 21.27
N PRO A 339 8.95 20.26 20.57
CA PRO A 339 10.40 20.11 20.48
C PRO A 339 11.15 20.10 21.82
N GLY A 340 10.58 20.67 22.89
CA GLY A 340 11.18 20.64 24.23
C GLY A 340 11.32 19.24 24.82
N ASP A 341 10.48 18.30 24.40
CA ASP A 341 10.47 16.92 24.90
C ASP A 341 11.23 15.95 23.98
N LEU A 342 11.95 16.47 22.98
CA LEU A 342 12.64 15.67 21.97
C LEU A 342 13.64 14.68 22.59
N ALA A 343 14.38 15.10 23.62
CA ALA A 343 15.34 14.24 24.30
C ALA A 343 14.66 13.01 24.94
N GLU A 344 13.43 13.13 25.43
CA GLU A 344 12.68 11.99 25.96
C GLU A 344 12.15 11.09 24.85
N ALA A 345 11.62 11.68 23.77
CA ALA A 345 11.14 10.94 22.62
C ALA A 345 12.26 10.13 21.93
N GLU A 346 13.49 10.68 21.86
CA GLU A 346 14.66 9.98 21.34
C GLU A 346 15.15 8.86 22.28
N ARG A 347 15.14 9.08 23.59
CA ARG A 347 15.40 8.00 24.57
C ARG A 347 14.39 6.87 24.40
N PHE A 348 13.11 7.19 24.26
CA PHE A 348 12.07 6.21 24.05
C PHE A 348 12.29 5.39 22.76
N LEU A 349 12.71 6.03 21.66
CA LEU A 349 13.11 5.32 20.44
C LEU A 349 14.29 4.37 20.71
N ALA A 350 15.35 4.84 21.36
CA ALA A 350 16.53 4.02 21.65
C ALA A 350 16.19 2.79 22.50
N GLU A 351 15.37 2.96 23.53
CA GLU A 351 14.88 1.85 24.37
C GLU A 351 13.98 0.88 23.59
N THR A 352 13.15 1.40 22.68
CA THR A 352 12.28 0.59 21.82
C THR A 352 13.10 -0.30 20.89
N LEU A 353 14.17 0.23 20.31
CA LEU A 353 15.12 -0.52 19.48
C LEU A 353 15.90 -1.55 20.32
N ALA A 354 16.32 -1.20 21.53
CA ALA A 354 17.01 -2.13 22.43
C ALA A 354 16.14 -3.34 22.81
N ARG A 355 14.82 -3.15 22.90
CA ARG A 355 13.83 -4.23 23.09
C ARG A 355 13.58 -5.07 21.83
N GLY A 356 14.11 -4.70 20.67
CA GLY A 356 14.01 -5.45 19.43
C GLY A 356 12.81 -5.09 18.55
N HIS A 357 12.15 -3.96 18.79
CA HIS A 357 11.06 -3.47 17.93
C HIS A 357 11.60 -2.61 16.76
N GLU A 358 10.77 -2.34 15.75
CA GLU A 358 11.24 -1.73 14.48
C GLU A 358 11.57 -0.24 14.57
N GLY A 359 11.15 0.45 15.64
CA GLY A 359 11.23 1.89 15.78
C GLY A 359 10.01 2.45 16.50
N VAL A 360 9.53 3.64 16.11
CA VAL A 360 8.36 4.29 16.72
C VAL A 360 7.33 4.75 15.69
N VAL A 361 6.08 4.88 16.13
CA VAL A 361 5.02 5.59 15.42
C VAL A 361 4.65 6.82 16.23
N VAL A 362 4.89 8.00 15.66
CA VAL A 362 4.53 9.29 16.22
C VAL A 362 3.14 9.67 15.73
N LYS A 363 2.21 9.96 16.64
CA LYS A 363 0.80 10.24 16.35
C LYS A 363 0.40 11.60 16.91
N ALA A 364 -0.16 12.48 16.09
CA ALA A 364 -0.74 13.74 16.57
C ALA A 364 -1.87 13.47 17.58
N LEU A 365 -1.87 14.18 18.71
CA LEU A 365 -2.84 13.94 19.80
C LEU A 365 -4.26 14.40 19.46
N ASP A 366 -4.40 15.43 18.62
CA ASP A 366 -5.65 16.06 18.23
C ASP A 366 -6.30 15.43 16.99
N ALA A 367 -5.64 14.45 16.37
CA ALA A 367 -6.06 13.92 15.08
C ALA A 367 -7.17 12.84 15.17
N PRO A 368 -8.21 12.91 14.31
CA PRO A 368 -9.20 11.84 14.18
C PRO A 368 -8.59 10.60 13.51
N TYR A 369 -9.30 9.47 13.58
CA TYR A 369 -8.93 8.26 12.89
C TYR A 369 -9.41 8.29 11.43
N SER A 370 -8.47 8.18 10.49
CA SER A 370 -8.77 8.23 9.05
C SER A 370 -8.63 6.85 8.40
N ALA A 371 -9.69 6.04 8.45
CA ALA A 371 -9.72 4.67 7.94
C ALA A 371 -9.31 4.59 6.45
N GLY A 372 -8.46 3.63 6.11
CA GLY A 372 -7.96 3.40 4.75
C GLY A 372 -7.10 4.52 4.14
N ARG A 373 -6.83 5.59 4.88
CA ARG A 373 -6.03 6.72 4.40
C ARG A 373 -4.65 6.72 5.03
N ARG A 374 -3.68 7.18 4.25
CA ARG A 374 -2.37 7.59 4.75
C ARG A 374 -2.43 9.10 4.97
N GLY A 375 -2.72 9.50 6.21
CA GLY A 375 -2.77 10.90 6.63
C GLY A 375 -1.44 11.35 7.23
N ALA A 376 -1.19 12.66 7.28
CA ALA A 376 0.02 13.23 7.88
C ALA A 376 0.08 13.04 9.40
N ALA A 377 -1.03 12.70 10.05
CA ALA A 377 -1.14 12.61 11.51
C ALA A 377 -0.36 11.44 12.15
N TRP A 378 -0.02 10.40 11.38
CA TRP A 378 0.76 9.26 11.86
C TRP A 378 2.06 9.17 11.07
N LEU A 379 3.19 9.26 11.76
CA LEU A 379 4.53 9.23 11.19
C LEU A 379 5.32 8.08 11.81
N LYS A 380 5.72 7.10 11.00
CA LYS A 380 6.64 6.04 11.43
C LYS A 380 8.07 6.51 11.27
N VAL A 381 8.86 6.32 12.31
CA VAL A 381 10.31 6.54 12.34
C VAL A 381 10.96 5.19 12.57
N LYS A 382 11.83 4.79 11.65
CA LYS A 382 12.64 3.57 11.75
C LYS A 382 14.09 3.92 11.46
N PRO A 383 15.06 3.20 12.05
CA PRO A 383 16.43 3.23 11.56
C PRO A 383 16.46 2.96 10.06
N VAL A 384 17.26 3.72 9.33
CA VAL A 384 17.55 3.43 7.93
C VAL A 384 18.87 2.69 7.91
N HIS A 385 18.83 1.38 7.68
CA HIS A 385 20.03 0.61 7.42
C HIS A 385 20.41 0.78 5.96
N THR A 386 21.68 1.05 5.70
CA THR A 386 22.23 1.13 4.34
C THR A 386 23.35 0.13 4.15
N LEU A 387 23.52 -0.32 2.90
CA LEU A 387 24.67 -1.08 2.44
C LEU A 387 25.17 -0.46 1.15
N ASP A 388 26.48 -0.44 0.97
CA ASP A 388 27.10 -0.14 -0.31
C ASP A 388 27.29 -1.45 -1.08
N LEU A 389 26.50 -1.65 -2.13
CA LEU A 389 26.47 -2.89 -2.91
C LEU A 389 26.91 -2.64 -4.35
N VAL A 390 27.36 -3.69 -5.02
CA VAL A 390 27.81 -3.62 -6.42
C VAL A 390 26.67 -3.98 -7.36
N VAL A 391 26.52 -3.22 -8.45
CA VAL A 391 25.56 -3.55 -9.51
C VAL A 391 26.15 -4.64 -10.40
N LEU A 392 25.49 -5.80 -10.42
CA LEU A 392 25.92 -6.98 -11.19
C LEU A 392 25.22 -7.07 -12.56
N ALA A 393 23.98 -6.60 -12.62
CA ALA A 393 23.16 -6.57 -13.81
C ALA A 393 21.97 -5.61 -13.64
N ALA A 394 21.25 -5.31 -14.71
CA ALA A 394 20.00 -4.59 -14.67
C ALA A 394 19.00 -5.09 -15.72
N GLU A 395 17.71 -5.05 -15.42
CA GLU A 395 16.65 -5.44 -16.35
C GLU A 395 15.98 -4.21 -16.99
N TRP A 396 15.59 -4.37 -18.26
CA TRP A 396 14.81 -3.36 -18.98
C TRP A 396 13.44 -3.14 -18.35
N GLY A 397 13.09 -1.86 -18.15
CA GLY A 397 11.82 -1.43 -17.60
C GLY A 397 10.65 -1.62 -18.56
N HIS A 398 9.45 -1.65 -17.99
CA HIS A 398 8.18 -1.80 -18.72
C HIS A 398 7.26 -0.61 -18.48
N GLY A 399 6.29 -0.40 -19.38
CA GLY A 399 5.34 0.72 -19.29
C GLY A 399 6.08 2.05 -19.30
N ARG A 400 5.92 2.88 -18.26
CA ARG A 400 6.58 4.20 -18.15
C ARG A 400 8.12 4.15 -18.17
N ARG A 401 8.72 2.99 -17.87
CA ARG A 401 10.18 2.79 -17.82
C ARG A 401 10.71 2.03 -19.03
N THR A 402 9.88 1.87 -20.07
CA THR A 402 10.31 1.28 -21.34
C THR A 402 11.52 2.06 -21.88
N GLY A 403 12.56 1.33 -22.29
CA GLY A 403 13.82 1.92 -22.73
C GLY A 403 14.75 2.41 -21.62
N LYS A 404 14.47 2.08 -20.35
CA LYS A 404 15.34 2.36 -19.19
C LYS A 404 15.72 1.08 -18.46
N LEU A 405 16.99 0.91 -18.10
CA LEU A 405 17.43 -0.16 -17.20
C LEU A 405 17.03 0.23 -15.79
N SER A 406 16.14 -0.53 -15.15
CA SER A 406 15.44 -0.04 -13.95
C SER A 406 15.22 -1.04 -12.83
N ASN A 407 15.64 -2.30 -12.99
CA ASN A 407 15.64 -3.31 -11.94
C ASN A 407 17.07 -3.84 -11.73
N LEU A 408 17.78 -3.30 -10.75
CA LEU A 408 19.20 -3.58 -10.48
C LEU A 408 19.35 -4.91 -9.74
N HIS A 409 20.35 -5.70 -10.11
CA HIS A 409 20.82 -6.89 -9.39
C HIS A 409 21.99 -6.47 -8.50
N LEU A 410 21.85 -6.68 -7.19
CA LEU A 410 22.77 -6.13 -6.19
C LEU A 410 23.62 -7.24 -5.57
N GLY A 411 24.94 -7.04 -5.53
CA GLY A 411 25.91 -7.97 -4.96
C GLY A 411 26.67 -7.40 -3.76
N ALA A 412 26.83 -8.19 -2.71
CA ALA A 412 27.80 -7.94 -1.64
C ALA A 412 29.09 -8.70 -1.88
N ARG A 413 30.21 -8.19 -1.39
CA ARG A 413 31.51 -8.83 -1.56
C ARG A 413 31.57 -10.15 -0.77
N THR A 414 32.17 -11.15 -1.37
CA THR A 414 32.49 -12.45 -0.75
C THR A 414 33.99 -12.56 -0.41
N PRO A 415 34.42 -13.48 0.48
CA PRO A 415 35.81 -13.60 0.92
C PRO A 415 36.80 -13.92 -0.20
N ASP A 416 36.34 -14.58 -1.27
CA ASP A 416 37.12 -14.91 -2.46
C ASP A 416 37.31 -13.71 -3.42
N GLY A 417 36.81 -12.52 -3.05
CA GLY A 417 36.87 -11.31 -3.87
C GLY A 417 35.77 -11.22 -4.92
N GLY A 418 34.85 -12.19 -4.96
CA GLY A 418 33.66 -12.18 -5.81
C GLY A 418 32.50 -11.35 -5.23
N PHE A 419 31.32 -11.51 -5.84
CA PHE A 419 30.09 -10.87 -5.38
C PHE A 419 28.94 -11.88 -5.30
N ALA A 420 28.32 -11.99 -4.12
CA ALA A 420 27.09 -12.76 -3.93
C ALA A 420 25.88 -11.86 -4.10
N MET A 421 24.98 -12.23 -5.01
CA MET A 421 23.75 -11.50 -5.24
C MET A 421 22.83 -11.58 -4.01
N LEU A 422 22.40 -10.43 -3.50
CA LEU A 422 21.51 -10.30 -2.34
C LEU A 422 20.07 -9.92 -2.70
N GLY A 423 19.78 -9.67 -3.97
CA GLY A 423 18.43 -9.33 -4.40
C GLY A 423 18.38 -8.42 -5.60
N LYS A 424 17.16 -7.94 -5.89
CA LYS A 424 16.90 -6.96 -6.94
C LYS A 424 16.15 -5.76 -6.38
N THR A 425 16.39 -4.57 -6.93
CA THR A 425 15.59 -3.38 -6.62
C THR A 425 15.25 -2.54 -7.83
N PHE A 426 14.03 -2.02 -7.84
CA PHE A 426 13.52 -1.06 -8.82
C PHE A 426 13.03 0.24 -8.17
N LYS A 427 13.30 0.46 -6.88
CA LYS A 427 12.80 1.59 -6.07
C LYS A 427 13.92 2.56 -5.74
N GLY A 428 13.55 3.82 -5.46
CA GLY A 428 14.49 4.85 -4.99
C GLY A 428 15.13 5.72 -6.09
N MET A 429 14.85 5.44 -7.36
CA MET A 429 15.44 6.18 -8.49
C MET A 429 14.50 7.28 -9.01
N THR A 430 15.06 8.47 -9.24
CA THR A 430 14.43 9.57 -9.99
C THR A 430 14.51 9.32 -11.50
N ASP A 431 13.74 10.04 -12.30
CA ASP A 431 13.81 9.90 -13.76
C ASP A 431 15.18 10.33 -14.32
N ALA A 432 15.82 11.33 -13.71
CA ALA A 432 17.20 11.73 -14.03
C ALA A 432 18.21 10.61 -13.71
N MET A 433 18.09 9.98 -12.53
CA MET A 433 18.94 8.84 -12.15
C MET A 433 18.73 7.66 -13.09
N LEU A 434 17.48 7.36 -13.48
CA LEU A 434 17.17 6.30 -14.44
C LEU A 434 17.79 6.56 -15.82
N ALA A 435 17.81 7.82 -16.28
CA ALA A 435 18.45 8.17 -17.54
C ALA A 435 19.96 7.95 -17.47
N TRP A 436 20.62 8.58 -16.49
CA TRP A 436 22.07 8.45 -16.28
C TRP A 436 22.51 6.99 -16.10
N GLN A 437 21.84 6.23 -15.23
CA GLN A 437 22.24 4.84 -14.97
C GLN A 437 22.06 3.96 -16.21
N THR A 438 21.05 4.24 -17.04
CA THR A 438 20.82 3.46 -18.27
C THR A 438 21.98 3.64 -19.23
N GLU A 439 22.48 4.86 -19.39
CA GLU A 439 23.66 5.15 -20.21
C GLU A 439 24.90 4.47 -19.62
N ARG A 440 25.16 4.69 -18.33
CA ARG A 440 26.33 4.13 -17.66
C ARG A 440 26.38 2.60 -17.66
N LEU A 441 25.26 1.94 -17.39
CA LEU A 441 25.19 0.48 -17.40
C LEU A 441 25.39 -0.10 -18.80
N ARG A 442 25.02 0.61 -19.86
CA ARG A 442 25.29 0.17 -21.24
C ARG A 442 26.78 0.25 -21.58
N GLU A 443 27.51 1.23 -21.07
CA GLU A 443 28.98 1.30 -21.21
C GLU A 443 29.71 0.16 -20.47
N LEU A 444 29.10 -0.31 -19.39
CA LEU A 444 29.62 -1.41 -18.57
C LEU A 444 29.12 -2.78 -19.02
N ALA A 445 28.24 -2.85 -20.02
CA ALA A 445 27.62 -4.09 -20.45
C ALA A 445 28.66 -5.11 -20.94
N VAL A 446 28.51 -6.34 -20.49
CA VAL A 446 29.28 -7.51 -20.95
C VAL A 446 28.40 -8.52 -21.69
N GLU A 447 27.10 -8.55 -21.38
CA GLU A 447 26.10 -9.39 -22.01
C GLU A 447 24.75 -8.67 -22.00
N ASP A 448 23.98 -8.77 -23.08
CA ASP A 448 22.60 -8.29 -23.19
C ASP A 448 21.76 -9.35 -23.90
N ASP A 449 20.85 -10.00 -23.17
CA ASP A 449 19.94 -11.03 -23.71
C ASP A 449 18.60 -10.45 -24.22
N GLY A 450 18.49 -9.11 -24.27
CA GLY A 450 17.29 -8.36 -24.62
C GLY A 450 16.35 -8.12 -23.44
N TRP A 451 16.58 -8.75 -22.29
CA TRP A 451 15.83 -8.59 -21.05
C TRP A 451 16.70 -8.11 -19.88
N VAL A 452 17.83 -8.79 -19.65
CA VAL A 452 18.85 -8.47 -18.66
C VAL A 452 20.13 -8.03 -19.36
N VAL A 453 20.69 -6.92 -18.87
CA VAL A 453 22.03 -6.47 -19.20
C VAL A 453 22.93 -6.81 -18.03
N ARG A 454 23.86 -7.76 -18.21
CA ARG A 454 24.94 -8.00 -17.25
C ARG A 454 26.03 -6.98 -17.46
N VAL A 455 26.60 -6.49 -16.37
CA VAL A 455 27.61 -5.42 -16.41
C VAL A 455 28.88 -5.83 -15.69
N ARG A 456 30.00 -5.20 -16.05
CA ARG A 456 31.21 -5.26 -15.22
C ARG A 456 30.87 -4.74 -13.81
N PRO A 457 31.28 -5.44 -12.74
CA PRO A 457 30.91 -5.10 -11.37
C PRO A 457 31.71 -3.91 -10.86
N GLU A 458 31.51 -2.74 -11.47
CA GLU A 458 32.27 -1.51 -11.23
C GLU A 458 31.47 -0.45 -10.47
N LEU A 459 30.14 -0.48 -10.54
CA LEU A 459 29.29 0.53 -9.90
C LEU A 459 28.91 0.10 -8.50
N VAL A 460 29.28 0.92 -7.52
CA VAL A 460 28.80 0.83 -6.14
C VAL A 460 27.56 1.72 -5.97
N VAL A 461 26.55 1.19 -5.31
CA VAL A 461 25.28 1.86 -5.03
C VAL A 461 24.93 1.69 -3.55
N GLU A 462 24.57 2.80 -2.91
CA GLU A 462 24.08 2.81 -1.54
C GLU A 462 22.61 2.40 -1.55
N ILE A 463 22.30 1.33 -0.83
CA ILE A 463 20.99 0.68 -0.78
C ILE A 463 20.46 0.73 0.64
N ALA A 464 19.34 1.42 0.83
CA ALA A 464 18.59 1.35 2.06
C ALA A 464 17.70 0.10 2.08
N TYR A 465 17.58 -0.55 3.22
CA TYR A 465 16.79 -1.78 3.40
C TYR A 465 16.16 -1.81 4.80
N ASP A 466 15.08 -2.58 4.94
CA ASP A 466 14.33 -2.70 6.20
C ASP A 466 14.82 -3.89 7.05
N GLY A 467 15.59 -4.82 6.47
CA GLY A 467 16.14 -6.01 7.14
C GLY A 467 16.44 -7.16 6.17
N LEU A 468 16.81 -8.32 6.71
CA LEU A 468 17.11 -9.53 5.93
C LEU A 468 15.97 -10.55 5.96
N GLN A 469 15.98 -11.46 4.97
CA GLN A 469 15.11 -12.61 4.90
C GLN A 469 15.90 -13.81 4.38
N ARG A 470 15.71 -14.98 5.02
CA ARG A 470 16.20 -16.27 4.51
C ARG A 470 15.68 -16.54 3.09
N SER A 471 16.56 -17.00 2.22
CA SER A 471 16.23 -17.30 0.83
C SER A 471 17.17 -18.35 0.24
N THR A 472 16.61 -19.48 -0.16
CA THR A 472 17.32 -20.52 -0.92
C THR A 472 17.65 -20.12 -2.36
N ARG A 473 17.12 -18.98 -2.83
CA ARG A 473 17.32 -18.49 -4.20
C ARG A 473 18.68 -17.80 -4.37
N TYR A 474 19.23 -17.23 -3.31
CA TYR A 474 20.41 -16.38 -3.37
C TYR A 474 21.62 -17.10 -2.76
N PRO A 475 22.84 -16.94 -3.32
CA PRO A 475 24.02 -17.68 -2.88
C PRO A 475 24.37 -17.47 -1.40
N ALA A 476 24.07 -16.31 -0.85
CA ALA A 476 24.33 -15.98 0.55
C ALA A 476 23.26 -16.54 1.53
N GLY A 477 22.27 -17.31 1.05
CA GLY A 477 21.16 -17.82 1.86
C GLY A 477 20.18 -16.74 2.35
N VAL A 478 20.40 -15.48 1.98
CA VAL A 478 19.60 -14.32 2.42
C VAL A 478 19.29 -13.34 1.29
N THR A 479 18.29 -12.49 1.49
CA THR A 479 17.94 -11.38 0.59
C THR A 479 17.48 -10.15 1.35
N LEU A 480 17.70 -8.97 0.75
CA LEU A 480 17.28 -7.69 1.31
C LEU A 480 15.76 -7.49 1.25
N ARG A 481 15.13 -7.12 2.37
CA ARG A 481 13.72 -6.69 2.42
C ARG A 481 13.61 -5.19 2.13
N PHE A 482 12.69 -4.86 1.22
CA PHE A 482 12.35 -3.48 0.84
C PHE A 482 13.52 -2.62 0.36
N ALA A 483 14.54 -3.23 -0.25
CA ALA A 483 15.70 -2.55 -0.82
C ALA A 483 15.28 -1.37 -1.73
N ARG A 484 15.93 -0.21 -1.54
CA ARG A 484 15.75 1.00 -2.35
C ARG A 484 17.09 1.69 -2.58
N VAL A 485 17.30 2.18 -3.79
CA VAL A 485 18.48 3.00 -4.12
C VAL A 485 18.40 4.31 -3.35
N VAL A 486 19.48 4.66 -2.64
CA VAL A 486 19.68 5.97 -2.03
C VAL A 486 20.42 6.86 -3.02
N ARG A 487 21.62 6.42 -3.44
CA ARG A 487 22.49 7.11 -4.40
C ARG A 487 23.56 6.18 -4.94
N TYR A 488 24.17 6.54 -6.06
CA TYR A 488 25.40 5.91 -6.52
C TYR A 488 26.59 6.45 -5.72
N ARG A 489 27.55 5.57 -5.43
CA ARG A 489 28.75 5.84 -4.64
C ARG A 489 29.96 5.94 -5.56
N GLU A 490 30.03 7.04 -6.30
CA GLU A 490 31.18 7.34 -7.17
C GLU A 490 32.49 7.50 -6.36
N ASP A 491 32.37 7.71 -5.05
CA ASP A 491 33.47 7.77 -4.09
C ASP A 491 33.97 6.40 -3.62
N LYS A 492 33.33 5.28 -4.00
CA LYS A 492 33.71 3.93 -3.58
C LYS A 492 34.03 3.02 -4.76
N ARG A 493 35.07 2.21 -4.60
CA ARG A 493 35.38 1.10 -5.52
C ARG A 493 34.64 -0.19 -5.12
N PRO A 494 34.45 -1.15 -6.03
CA PRO A 494 33.78 -2.42 -5.74
C PRO A 494 34.41 -3.21 -4.57
N GLU A 495 35.72 -3.09 -4.38
CA GLU A 495 36.44 -3.74 -3.27
C GLU A 495 36.12 -3.12 -1.90
N GLU A 496 35.48 -1.94 -1.88
CA GLU A 496 35.06 -1.20 -0.68
C GLU A 496 33.55 -1.32 -0.41
N ALA A 497 32.84 -2.15 -1.19
CA ALA A 497 31.46 -2.52 -0.94
C ALA A 497 31.30 -3.26 0.40
N ASP A 498 30.09 -3.43 0.89
CA ASP A 498 29.86 -4.23 2.09
C ASP A 498 29.97 -5.73 1.78
N THR A 499 30.43 -6.48 2.78
CA THR A 499 30.62 -7.93 2.69
C THR A 499 29.39 -8.70 3.17
N VAL A 500 29.22 -9.92 2.66
CA VAL A 500 28.22 -10.86 3.19
C VAL A 500 28.42 -11.11 4.69
N GLU A 501 29.66 -11.22 5.16
CA GLU A 501 29.98 -11.50 6.56
C GLU A 501 29.53 -10.36 7.48
N ALA A 502 29.90 -9.12 7.16
CA ALA A 502 29.47 -7.94 7.92
C ALA A 502 27.94 -7.80 7.95
N LEU A 503 27.29 -8.12 6.82
CA LEU A 503 25.83 -8.10 6.72
C LEU A 503 25.18 -9.13 7.65
N LEU A 504 25.66 -10.38 7.63
CA LEU A 504 25.12 -11.43 8.51
C LEU A 504 25.43 -11.16 9.98
N ALA A 505 26.61 -10.61 10.29
CA ALA A 505 26.97 -10.22 11.66
C ALA A 505 26.09 -9.09 12.21
N ALA A 506 25.62 -8.18 11.34
CA ALA A 506 24.66 -7.14 11.71
C ALA A 506 23.23 -7.66 11.90
N HIS A 507 22.93 -8.89 11.47
CA HIS A 507 21.61 -9.53 11.50
C HIS A 507 21.67 -10.97 12.05
N PRO A 508 22.12 -11.16 13.31
CA PRO A 508 22.29 -12.49 13.90
C PRO A 508 20.98 -13.29 14.00
N GLU A 509 19.82 -12.61 13.96
CA GLU A 509 18.50 -13.24 13.96
C GLU A 509 18.19 -14.00 12.65
N VAL A 510 18.97 -13.79 11.59
CA VAL A 510 18.80 -14.42 10.28
C VAL A 510 19.99 -15.35 10.02
N GLU A 511 20.07 -16.47 10.72
CA GLU A 511 21.04 -17.53 10.37
C GLU A 511 20.67 -18.15 9.01
N PRO A 512 21.57 -18.20 8.01
CA PRO A 512 21.31 -18.74 6.67
C PRO A 512 20.80 -20.18 6.62
#